data_AF-A0A1F3J390-F1
#
_entry.id   AF-A0A1F3J390-F1
#
_cell.length_a   1.000
_cell.length_b   1.000
_cell.length_c   1.000
_cell.angle_alpha   90.00
_cell.angle_beta   90.00
_cell.angle_gamma   90.00
#
_symmetry.space_group_name_H-M   'P 1'
#
loop_
_entity.id
_entity.type
_entity.pdbx_description
1 polymer ?
#
loop_
_entity_poly.entity_id
_entity_poly.type
_entity_poly.pdbx_seq_one_letter_code
_entity_poly.pdbx_strand_id
1 'polypeptide(L)'
;MKRIIILFFLSCLLSGVLNAQENKISSRNGQVLPVNGAIRILLIFVEIEYPGGVDKYASEVGEQWKPGSYPVWSNDLFDANASSDLKGIATRYYHESSFGNYSVYADILLNPDNPSIPFQYKSNGEVNVSNILIDAWNKGFKTKSSLPADSFDLWVKSKSGEIKQSRTMDEPLSFDHVMVIARNCTYPGSLAGYASAGNLSGKAPFRTDSYSVFATRSANPLNILLHEYNHLLFGGNNVHCCGGNHMASGNQLFLSFQGGWGMMGAANKSLMTCNAWDRYKLGWKLPDKDLYISATDTSGNEINSDFDFSDNRIVDTLIVLRDFVTYGDALRIRLPGIPDNEYPQWLWVENHQTKSLTEALLIFSNTRSRVAPILPSRDYMHIFRLITMNSKG
;
A
#
# COMPACT_ATOMS: atom_id res chain seq x y z
N MET A 1 60.78 4.02 0.98
CA MET A 1 59.84 3.71 2.08
C MET A 1 58.74 4.76 2.29
N LYS A 2 59.03 6.07 2.41
CA LYS A 2 57.99 7.09 2.68
C LYS A 2 56.86 7.21 1.64
N ARG A 3 57.10 6.92 0.35
CA ARG A 3 56.06 6.97 -0.71
C ARG A 3 55.08 5.79 -0.70
N ILE A 4 55.49 4.63 -0.18
CA ILE A 4 54.63 3.42 -0.13
C ILE A 4 53.63 3.51 1.03
N ILE A 5 54.02 4.14 2.14
CA ILE A 5 53.16 4.32 3.32
C ILE A 5 52.00 5.30 3.03
N ILE A 6 52.24 6.33 2.21
CA ILE A 6 51.20 7.30 1.81
C ILE A 6 50.15 6.65 0.90
N LEU A 7 50.56 5.80 -0.04
CA LEU A 7 49.64 5.07 -0.92
C LEU A 7 48.78 4.05 -0.16
N PHE A 8 49.34 3.39 0.86
CA PHE A 8 48.59 2.45 1.70
C PHE A 8 47.53 3.16 2.56
N PHE A 9 47.91 4.30 3.18
CA PHE A 9 46.96 5.13 3.94
C PHE A 9 45.86 5.76 3.07
N LEU A 10 46.17 6.18 1.84
CA LEU A 10 45.17 6.68 0.90
C LEU A 10 44.19 5.56 0.45
N SER A 11 44.66 4.32 0.29
CA SER A 11 43.80 3.18 -0.07
C SER A 11 42.85 2.77 1.06
N CYS A 12 43.29 2.85 2.33
CA CYS A 12 42.45 2.59 3.50
C CYS A 12 41.42 3.71 3.75
N LEU A 13 41.78 4.96 3.43
CA LEU A 13 40.83 6.09 3.47
C LEU A 13 39.81 6.01 2.32
N LEU A 14 40.21 5.60 1.11
CA LEU A 14 39.26 5.38 0.00
C LEU A 14 38.31 4.21 0.24
N SER A 15 38.75 3.12 0.87
CA SER A 15 37.86 1.99 1.21
C SER A 15 36.92 2.28 2.39
N GLY A 16 37.28 3.21 3.29
CA GLY A 16 36.38 3.76 4.30
C GLY A 16 35.30 4.70 3.72
N VAL A 17 35.61 5.44 2.65
CA VAL A 17 34.67 6.35 1.98
C VAL A 17 33.77 5.62 0.96
N LEU A 18 34.26 4.56 0.31
CA LEU A 18 33.43 3.74 -0.60
C LEU A 18 32.40 2.86 0.12
N ASN A 19 32.62 2.49 1.39
CA ASN A 19 31.63 1.80 2.21
C ASN A 19 30.59 2.73 2.88
N ALA A 20 30.71 4.04 2.70
CA ALA A 20 29.82 5.02 3.32
C ALA A 20 28.61 5.41 2.45
N GLN A 21 28.33 4.70 1.35
CA GLN A 21 27.23 5.07 0.44
C GLN A 21 26.45 3.92 -0.22
N GLU A 22 26.43 2.72 0.36
CA GLU A 22 25.20 1.91 0.25
C GLU A 22 24.21 2.47 1.28
N ASN A 23 23.40 3.43 0.84
CA ASN A 23 22.30 3.93 1.67
C ASN A 23 21.37 2.75 2.03
N LYS A 24 21.59 2.16 3.22
CA LYS A 24 20.74 1.12 3.82
C LYS A 24 19.28 1.57 4.00
N ILE A 25 19.03 2.88 3.89
CA ILE A 25 17.72 3.50 3.93
C ILE A 25 17.25 3.77 2.50
N SER A 26 16.15 3.15 2.09
CA SER A 26 15.53 3.30 0.78
C SER A 26 14.02 3.07 0.88
N SER A 27 13.22 3.80 0.08
CA SER A 27 11.78 3.52 -0.03
C SER A 27 11.49 2.12 -0.59
N ARG A 28 12.45 1.51 -1.28
CA ARG A 28 12.38 0.12 -1.77
C ARG A 28 12.49 -0.93 -0.66
N ASN A 29 12.70 -0.50 0.57
CA ASN A 29 12.68 -1.35 1.75
C ASN A 29 11.41 -1.11 2.60
N GLY A 30 10.50 -0.24 2.16
CA GLY A 30 9.26 0.09 2.84
C GLY A 30 9.39 1.06 4.02
N GLN A 31 8.27 1.68 4.39
CA GLN A 31 8.18 2.61 5.50
C GLN A 31 8.10 1.90 6.85
N VAL A 32 7.13 1.01 7.02
CA VAL A 32 6.90 0.24 8.25
C VAL A 32 6.93 -1.23 7.92
N LEU A 33 6.16 -1.62 6.91
CA LEU A 33 6.03 -2.98 6.43
C LEU A 33 7.04 -3.26 5.30
N PRO A 34 7.37 -4.53 5.06
CA PRO A 34 8.14 -4.92 3.87
C PRO A 34 7.36 -4.58 2.62
N VAL A 35 8.10 -4.34 1.54
CA VAL A 35 7.53 -4.16 0.19
C VAL A 35 7.79 -5.38 -0.70
N ASN A 36 8.41 -6.44 -0.17
CA ASN A 36 8.64 -7.70 -0.87
C ASN A 36 8.30 -8.88 0.03
N GLY A 37 8.08 -10.06 -0.55
CA GLY A 37 7.67 -11.27 0.16
C GLY A 37 6.19 -11.25 0.53
N ALA A 38 5.84 -11.92 1.63
CA ALA A 38 4.47 -12.04 2.09
C ALA A 38 4.29 -11.44 3.48
N ILE A 39 3.14 -10.85 3.71
CA ILE A 39 2.65 -10.47 5.04
C ILE A 39 1.28 -11.08 5.26
N ARG A 40 0.99 -11.45 6.52
CA ARG A 40 -0.32 -11.92 6.92
C ARG A 40 -0.90 -11.01 7.99
N ILE A 41 -2.02 -10.39 7.67
CA ILE A 41 -2.75 -9.47 8.52
C ILE A 41 -3.65 -10.28 9.47
N LEU A 42 -3.60 -9.96 10.76
CA LEU A 42 -4.61 -10.43 11.70
C LEU A 42 -5.85 -9.53 11.58
N LEU A 43 -6.91 -10.02 10.96
CA LEU A 43 -8.11 -9.26 10.65
C LEU A 43 -9.17 -9.43 11.75
N ILE A 44 -9.67 -8.32 12.30
CA ILE A 44 -10.64 -8.31 13.39
C ILE A 44 -11.87 -7.54 12.95
N PHE A 45 -13.04 -8.20 12.99
CA PHE A 45 -14.33 -7.54 12.84
C PHE A 45 -14.91 -7.21 14.21
N VAL A 46 -15.39 -5.98 14.38
CA VAL A 46 -15.87 -5.46 15.66
C VAL A 46 -17.22 -4.76 15.50
N GLU A 47 -18.10 -4.94 16.46
CA GLU A 47 -19.29 -4.15 16.69
C GLU A 47 -19.21 -3.49 18.07
N ILE A 48 -19.56 -2.21 18.15
CA ILE A 48 -19.61 -1.46 19.38
C ILE A 48 -20.93 -1.74 20.10
N GLU A 49 -20.81 -2.22 21.35
CA GLU A 49 -21.89 -2.24 22.31
C GLU A 49 -21.92 -0.91 23.07
N TYR A 50 -22.81 -0.02 22.65
CA TYR A 50 -22.97 1.28 23.29
C TYR A 50 -23.55 1.16 24.70
N PRO A 51 -23.15 2.03 25.65
CA PRO A 51 -23.88 2.18 26.90
C PRO A 51 -25.36 2.50 26.64
N GLY A 52 -26.25 1.67 27.20
CA GLY A 52 -27.69 1.74 26.94
C GLY A 52 -28.20 0.83 25.81
N GLY A 53 -27.31 0.13 25.10
CA GLY A 53 -27.67 -0.89 24.11
C GLY A 53 -28.23 -0.36 22.79
N VAL A 54 -28.18 0.97 22.57
CA VAL A 54 -28.71 1.59 21.36
C VAL A 54 -27.58 1.82 20.35
N ASP A 55 -27.67 1.16 19.20
CA ASP A 55 -26.79 1.44 18.07
C ASP A 55 -27.07 2.83 17.48
N LYS A 56 -26.10 3.73 17.61
CA LYS A 56 -26.19 5.12 17.12
C LYS A 56 -26.39 5.20 15.59
N TYR A 57 -26.05 4.14 14.85
CA TYR A 57 -26.12 4.10 13.39
C TYR A 57 -27.09 3.02 12.87
N ALA A 58 -28.08 2.63 13.68
CA ALA A 58 -29.07 1.61 13.31
C ALA A 58 -29.81 1.93 11.99
N SER A 59 -30.05 3.20 11.69
CA SER A 59 -30.72 3.64 10.45
C SER A 59 -29.85 3.52 9.19
N GLU A 60 -28.57 3.24 9.34
CA GLU A 60 -27.59 3.17 8.26
C GLU A 60 -27.08 1.75 8.02
N VAL A 61 -27.65 0.78 8.74
CA VAL A 61 -27.46 -0.64 8.50
C VAL A 61 -27.99 -0.98 7.11
N GLY A 62 -27.18 -1.69 6.33
CA GLY A 62 -27.60 -2.24 5.05
C GLY A 62 -27.42 -3.75 4.98
N GLU A 63 -27.82 -4.33 3.85
CA GLU A 63 -27.80 -5.78 3.63
C GLU A 63 -26.38 -6.39 3.64
N GLN A 64 -25.33 -5.58 3.44
CA GLN A 64 -23.95 -6.05 3.35
C GLN A 64 -23.31 -6.33 4.71
N TRP A 65 -23.78 -5.69 5.78
CA TRP A 65 -23.33 -5.99 7.15
C TRP A 65 -24.45 -5.74 8.15
N LYS A 66 -25.11 -6.82 8.57
CA LYS A 66 -26.18 -6.78 9.57
C LYS A 66 -25.61 -6.88 10.99
N PRO A 67 -26.22 -6.21 11.98
CA PRO A 67 -25.85 -6.35 13.38
C PRO A 67 -25.80 -7.81 13.83
N GLY A 68 -24.78 -8.17 14.61
CA GLY A 68 -24.61 -9.53 15.14
C GLY A 68 -24.19 -10.55 14.08
N SER A 69 -23.65 -10.12 12.93
CA SER A 69 -23.15 -11.02 11.89
C SER A 69 -21.88 -10.47 11.24
N TYR A 70 -21.06 -11.36 10.69
CA TYR A 70 -19.94 -10.94 9.84
C TYR A 70 -20.47 -10.32 8.53
N PRO A 71 -19.77 -9.34 7.95
CA PRO A 71 -20.18 -8.77 6.67
C PRO A 71 -20.12 -9.84 5.56
N VAL A 72 -21.02 -9.73 4.59
CA VAL A 72 -21.14 -10.70 3.47
C VAL A 72 -19.85 -10.81 2.66
N TRP A 73 -19.10 -9.71 2.58
CA TRP A 73 -17.83 -9.59 1.85
C TRP A 73 -16.59 -9.93 2.69
N SER A 74 -16.75 -10.39 3.94
CA SER A 74 -15.63 -10.65 4.87
C SER A 74 -14.56 -11.58 4.29
N ASN A 75 -14.96 -12.57 3.49
CA ASN A 75 -14.06 -13.55 2.88
C ASN A 75 -13.54 -13.13 1.51
N ASP A 76 -14.10 -12.08 0.92
CA ASP A 76 -13.74 -11.61 -0.42
C ASP A 76 -12.60 -10.59 -0.38
N LEU A 77 -12.24 -10.09 0.81
CA LEU A 77 -11.19 -9.09 0.96
C LEU A 77 -9.80 -9.67 0.73
N PHE A 78 -9.49 -10.78 1.38
CA PHE A 78 -8.15 -11.37 1.39
C PHE A 78 -8.23 -12.88 1.29
N ASP A 79 -7.24 -13.46 0.63
CA ASP A 79 -6.94 -14.88 0.78
C ASP A 79 -6.19 -15.08 2.11
N ALA A 80 -6.46 -16.20 2.82
CA ALA A 80 -5.74 -16.54 4.05
C ALA A 80 -4.36 -17.16 3.80
N ASN A 81 -4.19 -17.79 2.64
CA ASN A 81 -3.00 -18.52 2.24
C ASN A 81 -2.63 -18.22 0.79
N ALA A 82 -1.35 -18.44 0.47
CA ALA A 82 -0.88 -18.41 -0.91
C ALA A 82 -1.60 -19.48 -1.75
N SER A 83 -1.95 -19.11 -2.96
CA SER A 83 -2.62 -19.97 -3.94
C SER A 83 -2.24 -19.52 -5.34
N SER A 84 -2.33 -20.43 -6.32
CA SER A 84 -2.24 -20.09 -7.74
C SER A 84 -3.51 -19.39 -8.25
N ASP A 85 -4.61 -19.52 -7.52
CA ASP A 85 -5.91 -18.92 -7.84
C ASP A 85 -6.34 -17.99 -6.71
N LEU A 86 -5.75 -16.79 -6.68
CA LEU A 86 -6.04 -15.76 -5.70
C LEU A 86 -7.46 -15.20 -5.91
N LYS A 87 -8.25 -15.10 -4.84
CA LYS A 87 -9.64 -14.62 -4.89
C LYS A 87 -9.84 -13.30 -4.14
N GLY A 88 -9.07 -13.08 -3.08
CA GLY A 88 -9.16 -11.88 -2.26
C GLY A 88 -8.87 -10.63 -3.06
N ILE A 89 -9.78 -9.65 -3.05
CA ILE A 89 -9.67 -8.44 -3.86
C ILE A 89 -8.40 -7.65 -3.50
N ALA A 90 -8.10 -7.49 -2.21
CA ALA A 90 -6.89 -6.80 -1.74
C ALA A 90 -5.64 -7.67 -1.96
N THR A 91 -5.72 -8.98 -1.76
CA THR A 91 -4.60 -9.90 -2.05
C THR A 91 -4.17 -9.81 -3.50
N ARG A 92 -5.14 -9.91 -4.43
CA ARG A 92 -4.89 -9.73 -5.86
C ARG A 92 -4.36 -8.35 -6.19
N TYR A 93 -4.91 -7.30 -5.59
CA TYR A 93 -4.44 -5.93 -5.83
C TYR A 93 -2.93 -5.79 -5.56
N TYR A 94 -2.44 -6.24 -4.40
CA TYR A 94 -1.01 -6.17 -4.09
C TYR A 94 -0.17 -7.14 -4.93
N HIS A 95 -0.68 -8.35 -5.18
CA HIS A 95 0.01 -9.34 -6.00
C HIS A 95 0.21 -8.84 -7.44
N GLU A 96 -0.85 -8.37 -8.10
CA GLU A 96 -0.79 -7.87 -9.47
C GLU A 96 -0.01 -6.54 -9.56
N SER A 97 -0.19 -5.63 -8.60
CA SER A 97 0.56 -4.38 -8.55
C SER A 97 2.07 -4.61 -8.43
N SER A 98 2.48 -5.64 -7.71
CA SER A 98 3.90 -5.94 -7.44
C SER A 98 4.51 -6.98 -8.38
N PHE A 99 3.74 -7.52 -9.34
CA PHE A 99 4.14 -8.69 -10.13
C PHE A 99 4.51 -9.92 -9.28
N GLY A 100 3.76 -10.13 -8.19
CA GLY A 100 3.98 -11.22 -7.25
C GLY A 100 5.14 -11.00 -6.29
N ASN A 101 5.92 -9.91 -6.42
CA ASN A 101 6.99 -9.58 -5.48
C ASN A 101 6.47 -9.34 -4.07
N TYR A 102 5.23 -8.89 -3.92
CA TYR A 102 4.59 -8.59 -2.66
C TYR A 102 3.18 -9.16 -2.59
N SER A 103 2.91 -9.93 -1.53
CA SER A 103 1.59 -10.55 -1.31
C SER A 103 1.06 -10.23 0.08
N VAL A 104 -0.20 -9.81 0.15
CA VAL A 104 -0.89 -9.47 1.39
C VAL A 104 -2.02 -10.46 1.61
N TYR A 105 -1.90 -11.26 2.66
CA TYR A 105 -2.91 -12.22 3.10
C TYR A 105 -3.56 -11.72 4.38
N ALA A 106 -4.72 -12.26 4.73
CA ALA A 106 -5.32 -12.02 6.03
C ALA A 106 -6.15 -13.21 6.48
N ASP A 107 -6.24 -13.41 7.79
CA ASP A 107 -7.19 -14.36 8.35
C ASP A 107 -7.92 -13.75 9.54
N ILE A 108 -9.17 -14.18 9.71
CA ILE A 108 -10.10 -13.54 10.63
C ILE A 108 -9.87 -14.09 12.04
N LEU A 109 -9.55 -13.23 12.99
CA LEU A 109 -9.59 -13.57 14.41
C LEU A 109 -11.05 -13.81 14.80
N LEU A 110 -11.33 -15.00 15.35
CA LEU A 110 -12.67 -15.37 15.78
C LEU A 110 -12.92 -14.86 17.20
N ASN A 111 -14.14 -14.39 17.45
CA ASN A 111 -14.58 -14.06 18.79
C ASN A 111 -14.59 -15.35 19.64
N PRO A 112 -13.80 -15.41 20.74
CA PRO A 112 -13.69 -16.62 21.56
C PRO A 112 -14.99 -16.97 22.28
N ASP A 113 -15.83 -15.98 22.59
CA ASP A 113 -17.10 -16.19 23.29
C ASP A 113 -18.18 -16.72 22.33
N ASN A 114 -18.15 -16.29 21.05
CA ASN A 114 -19.00 -16.81 20.00
C ASN A 114 -18.38 -16.64 18.60
N PRO A 115 -17.80 -17.69 18.00
CA PRO A 115 -17.13 -17.63 16.70
C PRO A 115 -18.04 -17.29 15.51
N SER A 116 -19.38 -17.35 15.66
CA SER A 116 -20.30 -17.07 14.56
C SER A 116 -20.58 -15.57 14.36
N ILE A 117 -20.11 -14.72 15.28
CA ILE A 117 -20.35 -13.27 15.26
C ILE A 117 -19.04 -12.49 15.44
N PRO A 118 -18.98 -11.22 14.97
CA PRO A 118 -17.86 -10.32 15.26
C PRO A 118 -17.65 -10.11 16.77
N PHE A 119 -16.50 -9.53 17.12
CA PHE A 119 -16.26 -9.10 18.50
C PHE A 119 -17.27 -8.02 18.91
N GLN A 120 -17.82 -8.16 20.12
CA GLN A 120 -18.67 -7.14 20.73
C GLN A 120 -17.84 -6.34 21.73
N TYR A 121 -17.65 -5.04 21.48
CA TYR A 121 -16.77 -4.19 22.28
C TYR A 121 -17.55 -3.05 22.95
N LYS A 122 -17.57 -3.05 24.28
CA LYS A 122 -18.28 -2.03 25.06
C LYS A 122 -17.53 -0.70 25.05
N SER A 123 -18.09 0.31 24.39
CA SER A 123 -17.50 1.65 24.36
C SER A 123 -18.49 2.73 23.92
N ASN A 124 -18.09 4.01 24.03
CA ASN A 124 -18.87 5.15 23.56
C ASN A 124 -18.76 5.43 22.05
N GLY A 125 -18.19 4.49 21.28
CA GLY A 125 -18.03 4.58 19.83
C GLY A 125 -16.59 4.51 19.34
N GLU A 126 -15.62 4.20 20.20
CA GLU A 126 -14.22 4.00 19.81
C GLU A 126 -13.80 2.54 20.02
N VAL A 127 -12.95 2.03 19.15
CA VAL A 127 -12.39 0.69 19.30
C VAL A 127 -11.05 0.77 20.01
N ASN A 128 -10.87 -0.03 21.06
CA ASN A 128 -9.55 -0.26 21.65
C ASN A 128 -9.04 -1.63 21.18
N VAL A 129 -8.20 -1.61 20.15
CA VAL A 129 -7.68 -2.83 19.50
C VAL A 129 -6.89 -3.69 20.50
N SER A 130 -6.09 -3.06 21.37
CA SER A 130 -5.30 -3.77 22.39
C SER A 130 -6.20 -4.61 23.31
N ASN A 131 -7.28 -4.03 23.83
CA ASN A 131 -8.16 -4.73 24.77
C ASN A 131 -8.82 -5.95 24.12
N ILE A 132 -9.29 -5.81 22.87
CA ILE A 132 -9.90 -6.90 22.11
C ILE A 132 -8.90 -8.03 21.91
N LEU A 133 -7.69 -7.69 21.47
CA LEU A 133 -6.67 -8.69 21.17
C LEU A 133 -6.14 -9.40 22.42
N ILE A 134 -5.99 -8.68 23.55
CA ILE A 134 -5.60 -9.28 24.85
C ILE A 134 -6.71 -10.21 25.37
N ASP A 135 -7.98 -9.82 25.25
CA ASP A 135 -9.10 -10.67 25.66
C ASP A 135 -9.15 -11.96 24.82
N ALA A 136 -9.04 -11.83 23.50
CA ALA A 136 -8.96 -12.97 22.58
C ALA A 136 -7.78 -13.90 22.91
N TRP A 137 -6.63 -13.33 23.23
CA TRP A 137 -5.45 -14.10 23.62
C TRP A 137 -5.69 -14.91 24.89
N ASN A 138 -6.20 -14.27 25.94
CA ASN A 138 -6.42 -14.90 27.24
C ASN A 138 -7.51 -15.98 27.21
N LYS A 139 -8.51 -15.84 26.33
CA LYS A 139 -9.60 -16.81 26.15
C LYS A 139 -9.30 -17.91 25.14
N GLY A 140 -8.17 -17.82 24.44
CA GLY A 140 -7.73 -18.79 23.43
C GLY A 140 -7.79 -18.21 22.03
N PHE A 141 -6.63 -17.81 21.53
CA PHE A 141 -6.44 -17.30 20.18
C PHE A 141 -6.87 -18.35 19.13
N LYS A 142 -7.84 -18.00 18.29
CA LYS A 142 -8.31 -18.82 17.18
C LYS A 142 -8.65 -17.96 15.98
N THR A 143 -8.24 -18.42 14.81
CA THR A 143 -8.51 -17.76 13.54
C THR A 143 -9.38 -18.65 12.68
N LYS A 144 -10.06 -18.06 11.71
CA LYS A 144 -11.03 -18.76 10.86
C LYS A 144 -10.39 -19.91 10.08
N SER A 145 -9.15 -19.74 9.61
CA SER A 145 -8.41 -20.77 8.87
C SER A 145 -7.53 -21.63 9.77
N SER A 146 -7.71 -21.55 11.10
CA SER A 146 -6.94 -22.29 12.11
C SER A 146 -5.42 -22.03 12.04
N LEU A 147 -5.02 -20.84 11.61
CA LEU A 147 -3.63 -20.42 11.59
C LEU A 147 -3.16 -20.08 13.02
N PRO A 148 -1.98 -20.58 13.45
CA PRO A 148 -1.40 -20.22 14.74
C PRO A 148 -0.94 -18.75 14.78
N ALA A 149 -0.77 -18.20 15.98
CA ALA A 149 -0.48 -16.76 16.15
C ALA A 149 0.84 -16.31 15.49
N ASP A 150 1.85 -17.17 15.46
CA ASP A 150 3.13 -16.92 14.80
C ASP A 150 3.02 -16.86 13.26
N SER A 151 1.90 -17.29 12.67
CA SER A 151 1.65 -17.12 11.23
C SER A 151 1.44 -15.65 10.81
N PHE A 152 1.30 -14.74 11.77
CA PHE A 152 1.08 -13.30 11.58
C PHE A 152 2.31 -12.47 11.99
N ASP A 153 3.44 -13.13 12.24
CA ASP A 153 4.71 -12.55 12.65
C ASP A 153 5.81 -13.11 11.72
N LEU A 154 5.97 -12.48 10.56
CA LEU A 154 6.88 -12.94 9.50
C LEU A 154 8.13 -12.05 9.41
N TRP A 155 8.10 -10.84 9.97
CA TRP A 155 9.14 -9.84 9.78
C TRP A 155 9.62 -9.23 11.09
N VAL A 156 10.90 -8.90 11.13
CA VAL A 156 11.49 -8.14 12.23
C VAL A 156 11.21 -6.65 12.04
N LYS A 157 10.66 -6.02 13.08
CA LYS A 157 10.50 -4.57 13.13
C LYS A 157 11.82 -3.85 12.91
N SER A 158 11.90 -3.02 11.88
CA SER A 158 13.06 -2.15 11.61
C SER A 158 12.64 -0.70 11.41
N LYS A 159 13.61 0.22 11.26
CA LYS A 159 13.30 1.63 11.02
C LYS A 159 12.77 1.86 9.60
N SER A 160 12.20 3.03 9.39
CA SER A 160 11.76 3.47 8.06
C SER A 160 12.90 3.41 7.05
N GLY A 161 12.61 2.78 5.91
CA GLY A 161 13.53 2.58 4.80
C GLY A 161 14.65 1.57 5.04
N GLU A 162 14.79 0.98 6.23
CA GLU A 162 15.72 -0.13 6.45
C GLU A 162 15.17 -1.43 5.86
N ILE A 163 16.06 -2.29 5.33
CA ILE A 163 15.71 -3.64 4.85
C ILE A 163 14.93 -4.38 5.95
N LYS A 164 13.81 -5.01 5.58
CA LYS A 164 13.04 -5.86 6.48
C LYS A 164 13.62 -7.27 6.46
N GLN A 165 13.93 -7.79 7.63
CA GLN A 165 14.47 -9.14 7.78
C GLN A 165 13.35 -10.09 8.16
N SER A 166 13.41 -11.32 7.67
CA SER A 166 12.49 -12.37 8.13
C SER A 166 12.73 -12.64 9.61
N ARG A 167 11.64 -12.88 10.32
CA ARG A 167 11.66 -13.23 11.74
C ARG A 167 12.52 -14.48 12.00
N THR A 168 13.17 -14.51 13.15
CA THR A 168 13.80 -15.72 13.71
C THR A 168 13.02 -16.30 14.89
N MET A 169 13.15 -17.60 15.17
CA MET A 169 12.38 -18.27 16.22
C MET A 169 12.66 -17.73 17.64
N ASP A 170 13.81 -17.09 17.84
CA ASP A 170 14.25 -16.58 19.15
C ASP A 170 13.62 -15.23 19.51
N GLU A 171 12.92 -14.59 18.56
CA GLU A 171 12.31 -13.28 18.79
C GLU A 171 10.94 -13.39 19.47
N PRO A 172 10.62 -12.50 20.43
CA PRO A 172 9.29 -12.44 21.01
C PRO A 172 8.23 -12.20 19.93
N LEU A 173 7.09 -12.91 20.03
CA LEU A 173 5.98 -12.77 19.09
C LEU A 173 5.56 -11.30 18.91
N SER A 174 5.56 -10.83 17.67
CA SER A 174 5.10 -9.50 17.25
C SER A 174 4.20 -9.60 16.03
N PHE A 175 2.93 -9.25 16.13
CA PHE A 175 2.08 -9.22 14.94
C PHE A 175 2.57 -8.13 13.96
N ASP A 176 2.92 -8.51 12.73
CA ASP A 176 3.40 -7.57 11.70
C ASP A 176 2.36 -6.46 11.45
N HIS A 177 1.10 -6.86 11.31
CA HIS A 177 -0.03 -5.95 11.15
C HIS A 177 -1.33 -6.51 11.73
N VAL A 178 -1.99 -5.71 12.56
CA VAL A 178 -3.36 -5.97 13.03
C VAL A 178 -4.32 -5.00 12.36
N MET A 179 -5.34 -5.52 11.69
CA MET A 179 -6.33 -4.71 10.99
C MET A 179 -7.70 -4.88 11.63
N VAL A 180 -8.34 -3.77 11.97
CA VAL A 180 -9.68 -3.77 12.55
C VAL A 180 -10.67 -3.11 11.61
N ILE A 181 -11.80 -3.77 11.40
CA ILE A 181 -12.95 -3.17 10.72
C ILE A 181 -14.12 -3.17 11.69
N ALA A 182 -14.62 -1.98 11.99
CA ALA A 182 -15.70 -1.75 12.93
C ALA A 182 -16.99 -1.34 12.22
N ARG A 183 -18.12 -1.96 12.59
CA ARG A 183 -19.40 -1.67 11.94
C ARG A 183 -19.94 -0.28 12.31
N ASN A 184 -19.99 0.01 13.60
CA ASN A 184 -20.77 1.13 14.12
C ASN A 184 -19.96 1.98 15.11
N CYS A 185 -18.68 2.21 14.87
CA CYS A 185 -17.91 3.17 15.66
C CYS A 185 -18.22 4.63 15.25
N THR A 186 -18.05 5.57 16.17
CA THR A 186 -18.12 7.01 15.92
C THR A 186 -16.80 7.57 15.40
N TYR A 187 -15.69 6.90 15.71
CA TYR A 187 -14.37 7.24 15.19
C TYR A 187 -13.56 5.98 14.85
N PRO A 188 -12.99 5.88 13.64
CA PRO A 188 -13.16 6.81 12.52
C PRO A 188 -14.62 6.84 12.01
N GLY A 189 -14.99 7.85 11.22
CA GLY A 189 -16.32 7.94 10.60
C GLY A 189 -16.54 6.87 9.53
N SER A 190 -17.79 6.61 9.11
CA SER A 190 -18.07 5.59 8.10
C SER A 190 -17.30 5.81 6.79
N LEU A 191 -16.73 4.74 6.25
CA LEU A 191 -15.83 4.73 5.08
C LEU A 191 -14.55 5.55 5.26
N ALA A 192 -14.16 5.80 6.51
CA ALA A 192 -12.88 6.36 6.89
C ALA A 192 -12.05 5.34 7.67
N GLY A 193 -10.75 5.62 7.79
CA GLY A 193 -9.82 4.78 8.52
C GLY A 193 -8.54 5.51 8.85
N TYR A 194 -7.63 4.79 9.50
CA TYR A 194 -6.25 5.20 9.67
C TYR A 194 -5.35 3.95 9.79
N ALA A 195 -4.09 4.10 9.42
CA ALA A 195 -3.03 3.16 9.77
C ALA A 195 -1.93 3.83 10.60
N SER A 196 -1.27 3.05 11.46
CA SER A 196 -0.23 3.56 12.34
C SER A 196 0.87 2.53 12.54
N ALA A 197 2.12 3.02 12.57
CA ALA A 197 3.25 2.27 13.09
C ALA A 197 3.21 2.33 14.62
N GLY A 198 3.29 1.19 15.29
CA GLY A 198 3.29 1.21 16.74
C GLY A 198 2.85 -0.08 17.39
N ASN A 199 3.32 -0.27 18.61
CA ASN A 199 2.86 -1.34 19.47
C ASN A 199 1.55 -0.94 20.13
N LEU A 200 0.52 -1.78 20.00
CA LEU A 200 -0.79 -1.57 20.58
C LEU A 200 -0.78 -1.61 22.11
N SER A 201 0.13 -2.37 22.72
CA SER A 201 0.21 -2.50 24.18
C SER A 201 1.59 -2.90 24.69
N GLY A 202 2.08 -2.19 25.70
CA GLY A 202 3.28 -2.59 26.45
C GLY A 202 3.04 -3.70 27.48
N LYS A 203 1.78 -4.12 27.70
CA LYS A 203 1.40 -5.10 28.73
C LYS A 203 0.92 -6.44 28.16
N ALA A 204 0.76 -6.55 26.84
CA ALA A 204 0.37 -7.78 26.19
C ALA A 204 1.53 -8.80 26.20
N PRO A 205 1.24 -10.11 26.17
CA PRO A 205 2.26 -11.16 26.03
C PRO A 205 2.86 -11.25 24.61
N PHE A 206 2.41 -10.37 23.71
CA PHE A 206 2.86 -10.22 22.33
C PHE A 206 3.05 -8.72 22.04
N ARG A 207 3.71 -8.43 20.92
CA ARG A 207 3.88 -7.08 20.38
C ARG A 207 3.07 -6.89 19.11
N THR A 208 3.05 -5.65 18.63
CA THR A 208 2.52 -5.31 17.32
C THR A 208 3.46 -4.30 16.65
N ASP A 209 3.72 -4.51 15.37
CA ASP A 209 4.57 -3.62 14.60
C ASP A 209 3.79 -2.43 14.07
N SER A 210 2.59 -2.71 13.56
CA SER A 210 1.65 -1.73 13.03
C SER A 210 0.20 -2.17 13.18
N TYR A 211 -0.73 -1.24 13.11
CA TYR A 211 -2.15 -1.53 13.12
C TYR A 211 -2.96 -0.55 12.27
N SER A 212 -4.17 -0.93 11.92
CA SER A 212 -5.12 -0.08 11.21
C SER A 212 -6.53 -0.26 11.75
N VAL A 213 -7.33 0.81 11.69
CA VAL A 213 -8.73 0.79 12.10
C VAL A 213 -9.57 1.46 11.02
N PHE A 214 -10.59 0.73 10.57
CA PHE A 214 -11.55 1.17 9.57
C PHE A 214 -12.95 1.12 10.13
N ALA A 215 -13.78 2.05 9.69
CA ALA A 215 -15.17 2.12 10.08
C ALA A 215 -16.06 2.00 8.85
N THR A 216 -17.10 1.18 8.92
CA THR A 216 -18.10 1.13 7.87
C THR A 216 -19.43 0.61 8.41
N ARG A 217 -20.50 1.36 8.13
CA ARG A 217 -21.84 1.02 8.61
C ARG A 217 -22.44 -0.21 7.90
N SER A 218 -21.95 -0.53 6.71
CA SER A 218 -22.49 -1.61 5.87
C SER A 218 -21.52 -2.01 4.74
N ALA A 219 -21.02 -1.01 4.01
CA ALA A 219 -20.30 -1.23 2.76
C ALA A 219 -18.87 -1.74 2.95
N ASN A 220 -18.33 -2.39 1.93
CA ASN A 220 -16.92 -2.81 1.91
C ASN A 220 -15.99 -1.57 1.96
N PRO A 221 -15.08 -1.43 2.94
CA PRO A 221 -14.19 -0.28 3.08
C PRO A 221 -12.91 -0.38 2.24
N LEU A 222 -12.87 -1.26 1.22
CA LEU A 222 -11.68 -1.56 0.42
C LEU A 222 -10.87 -0.33 -0.01
N ASN A 223 -11.52 0.74 -0.45
CA ASN A 223 -10.83 1.92 -0.99
C ASN A 223 -9.99 2.63 0.08
N ILE A 224 -10.60 2.92 1.22
CA ILE A 224 -9.89 3.54 2.33
C ILE A 224 -8.90 2.55 2.96
N LEU A 225 -9.26 1.26 2.99
CA LEU A 225 -8.38 0.20 3.48
C LEU A 225 -7.06 0.16 2.73
N LEU A 226 -7.12 0.11 1.39
CA LEU A 226 -5.91 0.11 0.56
C LEU A 226 -5.11 1.41 0.76
N HIS A 227 -5.77 2.56 0.78
CA HIS A 227 -5.11 3.85 0.99
C HIS A 227 -4.32 3.90 2.30
N GLU A 228 -4.97 3.56 3.42
CA GLU A 228 -4.33 3.63 4.73
C GLU A 228 -3.24 2.56 4.87
N TYR A 229 -3.45 1.36 4.34
CA TYR A 229 -2.41 0.34 4.33
C TYR A 229 -1.16 0.82 3.56
N ASN A 230 -1.35 1.55 2.46
CA ASN A 230 -0.24 2.06 1.66
C ASN A 230 0.63 3.08 2.42
N HIS A 231 0.14 3.75 3.45
CA HIS A 231 1.00 4.55 4.33
C HIS A 231 2.10 3.73 5.00
N LEU A 232 1.83 2.46 5.28
CA LEU A 232 2.81 1.55 5.87
C LEU A 232 3.89 1.10 4.87
N LEU A 233 3.66 1.30 3.57
CA LEU A 233 4.63 1.03 2.50
C LEU A 233 5.40 2.29 2.09
N PHE A 234 4.70 3.39 1.84
CA PHE A 234 5.27 4.60 1.23
C PHE A 234 5.76 5.65 2.22
N GLY A 235 5.07 5.83 3.36
CA GLY A 235 5.27 7.00 4.23
C GLY A 235 3.98 7.51 4.87
N GLY A 236 4.11 8.49 5.77
CA GLY A 236 2.94 9.13 6.41
C GLY A 236 2.20 10.12 5.49
N ASN A 237 1.43 11.03 6.07
CA ASN A 237 0.58 11.96 5.31
C ASN A 237 1.36 12.89 4.35
N ASN A 238 2.68 13.01 4.53
CA ASN A 238 3.56 13.76 3.64
C ASN A 238 3.79 13.09 2.27
N VAL A 239 3.29 11.87 2.07
CA VAL A 239 3.32 11.15 0.77
C VAL A 239 1.92 10.91 0.22
N HIS A 240 0.92 11.68 0.64
CA HIS A 240 -0.31 11.79 -0.13
C HIS A 240 0.03 12.34 -1.51
N CYS A 241 -0.02 11.45 -2.48
CA CYS A 241 0.29 11.71 -3.87
C CYS A 241 -0.71 10.93 -4.74
N CYS A 242 -0.48 10.89 -6.05
CA CYS A 242 -1.29 10.07 -6.95
C CYS A 242 -2.80 10.40 -6.95
N GLY A 243 -3.18 11.65 -6.68
CA GLY A 243 -4.58 12.07 -6.54
C GLY A 243 -5.25 11.69 -5.21
N GLY A 244 -4.47 11.28 -4.20
CA GLY A 244 -4.92 11.01 -2.83
C GLY A 244 -4.83 12.20 -1.88
N ASN A 245 -4.70 13.41 -2.40
CA ASN A 245 -4.46 14.59 -1.57
C ASN A 245 -5.75 15.00 -0.85
N HIS A 246 -5.64 15.41 0.41
CA HIS A 246 -6.70 16.05 1.20
C HIS A 246 -6.20 17.35 1.82
N MET A 247 -7.09 18.12 2.46
CA MET A 247 -6.79 19.46 3.00
C MET A 247 -5.59 19.48 3.98
N ALA A 248 -5.25 18.37 4.64
CA ALA A 248 -4.12 18.26 5.56
C ALA A 248 -2.84 17.66 4.93
N SER A 249 -2.82 17.43 3.61
CA SER A 249 -1.66 16.89 2.86
C SER A 249 -0.55 17.91 2.58
N GLY A 250 -0.70 19.17 3.02
CA GLY A 250 0.20 20.26 2.61
C GLY A 250 -0.19 20.85 1.26
N ASN A 251 0.70 21.62 0.63
CA ASN A 251 0.37 22.29 -0.64
C ASN A 251 0.26 21.23 -1.76
N GLN A 252 -0.80 21.33 -2.57
CA GLN A 252 -1.13 20.35 -3.61
C GLN A 252 -0.82 20.91 -5.00
N LEU A 253 -0.37 20.04 -5.91
CA LEU A 253 0.29 20.44 -7.16
C LEU A 253 -0.41 20.08 -8.45
N PHE A 254 -1.36 19.18 -8.33
CA PHE A 254 -1.94 18.51 -9.46
C PHE A 254 -3.44 18.68 -9.40
N LEU A 255 -4.05 18.73 -10.58
CA LEU A 255 -5.45 19.09 -10.82
C LEU A 255 -6.47 18.13 -10.20
N SER A 256 -6.06 16.98 -9.65
CA SER A 256 -7.00 15.94 -9.24
C SER A 256 -7.27 15.97 -7.73
N PHE A 257 -8.33 16.68 -7.34
CA PHE A 257 -9.10 16.31 -6.14
C PHE A 257 -9.99 15.09 -6.41
N GLN A 258 -10.23 14.75 -7.68
CA GLN A 258 -11.09 13.65 -8.10
C GLN A 258 -10.30 12.63 -8.92
N GLY A 259 -10.30 11.37 -8.48
CA GLY A 259 -9.82 10.26 -9.28
C GLY A 259 -8.34 9.94 -9.10
N GLY A 260 -7.98 9.34 -7.95
CA GLY A 260 -6.64 8.84 -7.69
C GLY A 260 -6.15 7.87 -8.76
N TRP A 261 -4.92 8.05 -9.23
CA TRP A 261 -4.33 7.30 -10.34
C TRP A 261 -3.17 6.39 -9.89
N GLY A 262 -3.01 6.22 -8.58
CA GLY A 262 -2.01 5.34 -7.98
C GLY A 262 -2.42 4.86 -6.59
N MET A 263 -1.51 4.15 -5.94
CA MET A 263 -1.74 3.48 -4.66
C MET A 263 -2.16 4.45 -3.54
N MET A 264 -1.50 5.59 -3.42
CA MET A 264 -1.87 6.62 -2.43
C MET A 264 -3.16 7.37 -2.80
N GLY A 265 -3.64 7.27 -4.04
CA GLY A 265 -4.94 7.79 -4.49
C GLY A 265 -6.13 6.87 -4.23
N ALA A 266 -5.91 5.70 -3.62
CA ALA A 266 -6.89 4.61 -3.56
C ALA A 266 -8.26 4.98 -2.96
N ALA A 267 -8.31 5.95 -2.03
CA ALA A 267 -9.54 6.39 -1.38
C ALA A 267 -10.56 6.99 -2.37
N ASN A 268 -10.08 7.67 -3.42
CA ASN A 268 -10.89 8.33 -4.45
C ASN A 268 -10.50 7.88 -5.87
N LYS A 269 -10.12 6.61 -6.05
CA LYS A 269 -9.43 6.13 -7.26
C LYS A 269 -10.26 6.15 -8.54
N SER A 270 -9.55 6.39 -9.64
CA SER A 270 -9.96 6.09 -11.02
C SER A 270 -9.41 4.75 -11.52
N LEU A 271 -8.43 4.17 -10.81
CA LEU A 271 -7.72 2.94 -11.20
C LEU A 271 -7.60 1.96 -10.02
N MET A 272 -7.86 0.68 -10.28
CA MET A 272 -7.67 -0.45 -9.35
C MET A 272 -6.29 -1.11 -9.48
N THR A 273 -5.26 -0.32 -9.74
CA THR A 273 -3.89 -0.78 -9.92
C THR A 273 -2.92 0.28 -9.39
N CYS A 274 -1.67 -0.09 -9.17
CA CYS A 274 -0.58 0.86 -9.04
C CYS A 274 -0.27 1.53 -10.38
N ASN A 275 0.51 2.62 -10.34
CA ASN A 275 1.15 3.22 -11.51
C ASN A 275 2.67 2.88 -11.54
N ALA A 276 3.37 3.35 -12.56
CA ALA A 276 4.79 3.09 -12.77
C ALA A 276 5.67 3.74 -11.69
N TRP A 277 5.28 4.91 -11.17
CA TRP A 277 5.99 5.53 -10.06
C TRP A 277 5.86 4.73 -8.77
N ASP A 278 4.67 4.21 -8.47
CA ASP A 278 4.43 3.34 -7.32
C ASP A 278 5.36 2.13 -7.38
N ARG A 279 5.40 1.43 -8.53
CA ARG A 279 6.29 0.29 -8.77
C ARG A 279 7.76 0.68 -8.62
N TYR A 280 8.19 1.75 -9.28
CA TYR A 280 9.58 2.22 -9.20
C TYR A 280 10.00 2.57 -7.76
N LYS A 281 9.11 3.24 -7.02
CA LYS A 281 9.34 3.73 -5.66
C LYS A 281 9.49 2.58 -4.66
N LEU A 282 8.67 1.54 -4.82
CA LEU A 282 8.70 0.32 -4.02
C LEU A 282 9.69 -0.73 -4.54
N GLY A 283 10.25 -0.54 -5.72
CA GLY A 283 11.20 -1.47 -6.32
C GLY A 283 10.53 -2.72 -6.91
N TRP A 284 9.28 -2.61 -7.34
CA TRP A 284 8.57 -3.67 -8.03
C TRP A 284 8.88 -3.66 -9.53
N LYS A 285 9.32 -4.80 -10.05
CA LYS A 285 9.50 -5.05 -11.47
C LYS A 285 9.17 -6.52 -11.77
N LEU A 286 8.89 -6.83 -13.03
CA LEU A 286 8.80 -8.23 -13.42
C LEU A 286 10.16 -8.94 -13.19
N PRO A 287 10.17 -10.22 -12.80
CA PRO A 287 11.41 -10.96 -12.56
C PRO A 287 12.33 -11.09 -13.80
N ASP A 288 11.76 -11.06 -15.00
CA ASP A 288 12.47 -11.20 -16.27
C ASP A 288 12.99 -9.87 -16.86
N LYS A 289 12.60 -8.74 -16.27
CA LYS A 289 13.12 -7.42 -16.64
C LYS A 289 14.42 -7.13 -15.91
N ASP A 290 15.38 -6.55 -16.61
CA ASP A 290 16.62 -6.07 -16.00
C ASP A 290 16.42 -4.70 -15.34
N LEU A 291 15.62 -3.85 -15.96
CA LEU A 291 15.45 -2.45 -15.59
C LEU A 291 14.16 -2.21 -14.82
N TYR A 292 14.14 -1.19 -13.94
CA TYR A 292 12.94 -0.79 -13.21
C TYR A 292 11.99 0.05 -14.07
N ILE A 293 12.55 0.83 -14.98
CA ILE A 293 11.83 1.62 -15.97
C ILE A 293 12.31 1.14 -17.33
N SER A 294 11.43 0.44 -18.03
CA SER A 294 11.73 -0.08 -19.36
C SER A 294 10.48 -0.22 -20.19
N ALA A 295 10.70 -0.30 -21.50
CA ALA A 295 9.74 -0.70 -22.51
C ALA A 295 10.44 -1.60 -23.52
N THR A 296 9.82 -1.86 -24.67
CA THR A 296 10.44 -2.67 -25.73
C THR A 296 10.74 -1.87 -26.98
N ASP A 297 11.75 -2.29 -27.75
CA ASP A 297 11.92 -1.85 -29.14
C ASP A 297 10.96 -2.60 -30.10
N THR A 298 11.05 -2.34 -31.40
CA THR A 298 10.23 -3.03 -32.42
C THR A 298 10.57 -4.50 -32.61
N SER A 299 11.73 -4.94 -32.12
CA SER A 299 12.16 -6.34 -32.14
C SER A 299 11.74 -7.08 -30.87
N GLY A 300 11.13 -6.38 -29.89
CA GLY A 300 10.70 -6.94 -28.62
C GLY A 300 11.78 -6.96 -27.54
N ASN A 301 12.95 -6.37 -27.77
CA ASN A 301 14.02 -6.34 -26.77
C ASN A 301 13.73 -5.26 -25.72
N GLU A 302 14.05 -5.55 -24.45
CA GLU A 302 13.96 -4.56 -23.38
C GLU A 302 14.93 -3.40 -23.63
N ILE A 303 14.44 -2.17 -23.50
CA ILE A 303 15.23 -0.95 -23.61
C ILE A 303 15.02 -0.05 -22.40
N ASN A 304 16.06 0.70 -22.05
CA ASN A 304 15.97 1.74 -21.03
C ASN A 304 15.12 2.91 -21.52
N SER A 305 13.97 3.11 -20.89
CA SER A 305 13.01 4.19 -21.15
C SER A 305 12.98 5.22 -20.01
N ASP A 306 14.06 5.31 -19.23
CA ASP A 306 14.32 6.36 -18.25
C ASP A 306 15.21 7.45 -18.86
N PHE A 307 14.57 8.50 -19.38
CA PHE A 307 15.23 9.58 -20.09
C PHE A 307 15.47 10.78 -19.19
N ASP A 308 16.72 10.94 -18.78
CA ASP A 308 17.28 12.21 -18.32
C ASP A 308 18.04 12.89 -19.48
N PHE A 309 17.71 14.13 -19.79
CA PHE A 309 18.31 14.94 -20.86
C PHE A 309 19.18 16.09 -20.31
N SER A 310 19.57 16.05 -19.03
CA SER A 310 20.43 17.06 -18.41
C SER A 310 21.83 17.16 -19.03
N ASP A 311 22.25 16.16 -19.78
CA ASP A 311 23.49 16.13 -20.57
C ASP A 311 23.32 16.68 -22.01
N ASN A 312 22.14 17.23 -22.34
CA ASN A 312 21.77 17.71 -23.68
C ASN A 312 21.84 16.63 -24.78
N ARG A 313 21.77 15.33 -24.43
CA ARG A 313 21.69 14.28 -25.44
C ARG A 313 20.39 14.36 -26.23
N ILE A 314 20.46 14.08 -27.53
CA ILE A 314 19.29 13.87 -28.38
C ILE A 314 19.06 12.37 -28.50
N VAL A 315 17.85 11.92 -28.18
CA VAL A 315 17.44 10.53 -28.35
C VAL A 315 16.37 10.49 -29.43
N ASP A 316 16.68 9.82 -30.54
CA ASP A 316 15.72 9.43 -31.57
C ASP A 316 15.58 7.91 -31.50
N THR A 317 14.51 7.45 -30.86
CA THR A 317 14.26 6.02 -30.66
C THR A 317 12.77 5.73 -30.76
N LEU A 318 12.45 4.63 -31.43
CA LEU A 318 11.09 4.10 -31.46
C LEU A 318 10.89 3.17 -30.27
N ILE A 319 9.83 3.42 -29.50
CA ILE A 319 9.50 2.67 -28.28
C ILE A 319 8.11 2.05 -28.45
N VAL A 320 8.01 0.75 -28.15
CA VAL A 320 6.76 0.02 -28.06
C VAL A 320 6.37 -0.10 -26.59
N LEU A 321 5.32 0.63 -26.21
CA LEU A 321 4.76 0.64 -24.86
C LEU A 321 3.58 -0.34 -24.78
N ARG A 322 3.82 -1.56 -24.30
CA ARG A 322 2.75 -2.57 -24.11
C ARG A 322 1.92 -2.25 -22.87
N ASP A 323 0.89 -3.06 -22.60
CA ASP A 323 0.04 -2.89 -21.42
C ASP A 323 0.87 -2.89 -20.12
N PHE A 324 0.76 -1.83 -19.33
CA PHE A 324 1.51 -1.62 -18.10
C PHE A 324 1.15 -2.66 -17.03
N VAL A 325 -0.12 -3.02 -16.89
CA VAL A 325 -0.53 -3.97 -15.86
C VAL A 325 0.11 -5.33 -16.13
N THR A 326 0.13 -5.77 -17.38
CA THR A 326 0.66 -7.07 -17.82
C THR A 326 2.18 -7.10 -17.93
N TYR A 327 2.78 -6.10 -18.57
CA TYR A 327 4.21 -6.11 -18.94
C TYR A 327 5.05 -5.12 -18.14
N GLY A 328 4.43 -4.21 -17.39
CA GLY A 328 5.16 -3.21 -16.60
C GLY A 328 5.93 -2.22 -17.46
N ASP A 329 5.55 -2.07 -18.72
CA ASP A 329 6.19 -1.14 -19.64
C ASP A 329 5.81 0.30 -19.26
N ALA A 330 6.81 1.13 -19.02
CA ALA A 330 6.64 2.54 -18.65
C ALA A 330 7.72 3.39 -19.30
N LEU A 331 7.41 4.65 -19.55
CA LEU A 331 8.34 5.66 -20.02
C LEU A 331 8.44 6.76 -18.98
N ARG A 332 9.66 7.14 -18.58
CA ARG A 332 9.91 8.25 -17.67
C ARG A 332 10.82 9.27 -18.33
N ILE A 333 10.41 10.53 -18.37
CA ILE A 333 11.15 11.63 -18.99
C ILE A 333 11.34 12.73 -17.96
N ARG A 334 12.58 13.14 -17.69
CA ARG A 334 12.86 14.29 -16.82
C ARG A 334 12.40 15.57 -17.52
N LEU A 335 11.63 16.39 -16.83
CA LEU A 335 11.23 17.69 -17.36
C LEU A 335 12.42 18.66 -17.37
N PRO A 336 12.62 19.41 -18.47
CA PRO A 336 13.68 20.41 -18.55
C PRO A 336 13.31 21.69 -17.79
N GLY A 337 14.31 22.54 -17.52
CA GLY A 337 14.08 23.89 -16.98
C GLY A 337 13.66 23.95 -15.51
N ILE A 338 13.83 22.86 -14.75
CA ILE A 338 13.59 22.85 -13.31
C ILE A 338 14.79 23.50 -12.60
N PRO A 339 14.58 24.53 -11.76
CA PRO A 339 15.65 25.18 -11.00
C PRO A 339 16.42 24.20 -10.10
N ASP A 340 17.72 24.47 -9.87
CA ASP A 340 18.58 23.62 -9.03
C ASP A 340 18.16 23.56 -7.55
N ASN A 341 17.39 24.55 -7.09
CA ASN A 341 16.81 24.59 -5.74
C ASN A 341 15.44 23.90 -5.65
N GLU A 342 14.96 23.30 -6.75
CA GLU A 342 13.74 22.53 -6.82
C GLU A 342 14.05 21.06 -7.08
N TYR A 343 13.13 20.18 -6.66
CA TYR A 343 13.29 18.76 -6.92
C TYR A 343 13.02 18.41 -8.40
N PRO A 344 13.71 17.41 -8.97
CA PRO A 344 13.46 16.95 -10.32
C PRO A 344 12.00 16.58 -10.56
N GLN A 345 11.44 17.03 -11.67
CA GLN A 345 10.09 16.68 -12.10
C GLN A 345 10.14 15.71 -13.26
N TRP A 346 9.17 14.81 -13.32
CA TRP A 346 9.17 13.72 -14.28
C TRP A 346 7.81 13.60 -14.96
N LEU A 347 7.83 13.39 -16.27
CA LEU A 347 6.71 12.87 -17.02
C LEU A 347 6.78 11.34 -17.03
N TRP A 348 5.67 10.71 -16.70
CA TRP A 348 5.48 9.27 -16.76
C TRP A 348 4.40 8.95 -17.78
N VAL A 349 4.66 7.95 -18.63
CA VAL A 349 3.72 7.53 -19.67
C VAL A 349 3.54 6.02 -19.56
N GLU A 350 2.28 5.63 -19.52
CA GLU A 350 1.83 4.26 -19.36
C GLU A 350 0.74 3.97 -20.39
N ASN A 351 0.75 2.76 -20.92
CA ASN A 351 -0.35 2.25 -21.74
C ASN A 351 -1.18 1.29 -20.89
N HIS A 352 -2.47 1.55 -20.73
CA HIS A 352 -3.39 0.67 -19.99
C HIS A 352 -4.44 0.15 -20.96
N GLN A 353 -4.35 -1.14 -21.27
CA GLN A 353 -5.34 -1.86 -22.04
C GLN A 353 -6.37 -2.44 -21.06
N THR A 354 -7.65 -2.17 -21.29
CA THR A 354 -8.73 -2.47 -20.33
C THR A 354 -8.98 -3.95 -20.05
N LYS A 355 -8.16 -4.89 -20.57
CA LYS A 355 -8.37 -6.35 -20.48
C LYS A 355 -7.94 -6.99 -19.16
N SER A 356 -7.04 -6.37 -18.40
CA SER A 356 -6.73 -6.78 -17.01
C SER A 356 -7.79 -6.20 -16.06
N LEU A 357 -7.70 -6.47 -14.74
CA LEU A 357 -8.69 -6.25 -13.64
C LEU A 357 -9.62 -5.00 -13.73
N THR A 358 -9.25 -3.97 -14.48
CA THR A 358 -10.14 -2.94 -15.02
C THR A 358 -11.49 -3.41 -15.58
N GLU A 359 -11.63 -4.61 -16.18
CA GLU A 359 -12.96 -5.08 -16.65
C GLU A 359 -13.94 -5.36 -15.49
N ALA A 360 -13.44 -5.77 -14.32
CA ALA A 360 -14.30 -6.22 -13.22
C ALA A 360 -14.75 -5.08 -12.28
N LEU A 361 -14.12 -3.89 -12.33
CA LEU A 361 -14.37 -2.82 -11.35
C LEU A 361 -14.64 -1.42 -11.91
N LEU A 362 -14.81 -1.25 -13.23
CA LEU A 362 -15.22 0.04 -13.85
C LEU A 362 -16.69 0.44 -13.58
N ILE A 363 -17.33 -0.16 -12.57
CA ILE A 363 -18.73 0.08 -12.21
C ILE A 363 -18.77 1.06 -11.02
N PHE A 364 -18.96 2.35 -11.36
CA PHE A 364 -19.33 3.52 -10.54
C PHE A 364 -18.27 4.34 -9.77
N SER A 365 -18.02 5.56 -10.24
CA SER A 365 -18.08 6.76 -9.37
C SER A 365 -18.36 8.02 -10.21
N ASN A 366 -19.54 8.62 -10.02
CA ASN A 366 -19.99 9.82 -10.72
C ASN A 366 -20.16 10.94 -9.68
N THR A 367 -19.25 11.91 -9.61
CA THR A 367 -19.46 13.13 -8.80
C THR A 367 -18.93 14.38 -9.50
N ARG A 368 -19.85 15.29 -9.81
CA ARG A 368 -19.62 16.66 -10.32
C ARG A 368 -18.99 17.53 -9.22
N SER A 369 -17.93 18.30 -9.51
CA SER A 369 -17.86 19.74 -9.16
C SER A 369 -16.51 20.44 -9.43
N ARG A 370 -16.62 21.56 -10.15
CA ARG A 370 -15.92 22.87 -10.16
C ARG A 370 -14.44 22.99 -9.71
N VAL A 371 -13.66 23.62 -10.60
CA VAL A 371 -12.23 23.95 -10.51
C VAL A 371 -12.00 25.31 -9.83
N ALA A 372 -10.99 25.41 -8.96
CA ALA A 372 -10.41 26.66 -8.45
C ALA A 372 -8.87 26.60 -8.63
N PRO A 373 -8.18 27.73 -8.91
CA PRO A 373 -6.73 27.75 -9.13
C PRO A 373 -5.95 28.05 -7.83
N ILE A 374 -4.73 27.50 -7.63
CA ILE A 374 -3.58 28.04 -6.81
C ILE A 374 -2.34 27.07 -6.82
N LEU A 375 -1.18 27.65 -6.48
CA LEU A 375 0.28 27.39 -6.67
C LEU A 375 1.00 26.30 -5.80
N PRO A 376 2.29 25.95 -6.09
CA PRO A 376 2.87 24.59 -5.90
C PRO A 376 3.70 24.22 -4.59
N SER A 377 3.72 22.95 -4.10
CA SER A 377 4.86 22.22 -3.44
C SER A 377 5.12 20.71 -3.78
N ARG A 378 6.41 20.34 -4.00
CA ARG A 378 7.18 19.06 -3.83
C ARG A 378 6.88 17.77 -4.63
N ASP A 379 7.90 17.30 -5.36
CA ASP A 379 8.04 16.10 -6.20
C ASP A 379 6.89 15.81 -7.18
N TYR A 380 7.11 16.16 -8.45
CA TYR A 380 6.05 16.22 -9.44
C TYR A 380 6.13 15.06 -10.42
N MET A 381 4.99 14.38 -10.59
CA MET A 381 4.72 13.44 -11.65
C MET A 381 3.59 13.97 -12.53
N HIS A 382 3.81 13.96 -13.84
CA HIS A 382 2.75 14.11 -14.83
C HIS A 382 2.47 12.73 -15.43
N ILE A 383 1.21 12.30 -15.54
CA ILE A 383 0.83 11.09 -16.29
C ILE A 383 0.04 11.51 -17.53
N PHE A 384 0.52 11.14 -18.72
CA PHE A 384 -0.29 11.20 -19.94
C PHE A 384 -0.83 9.80 -20.26
N ARG A 385 -2.15 9.71 -20.42
CA ARG A 385 -2.85 8.47 -20.77
C ARG A 385 -3.12 8.45 -22.27
N LEU A 386 -2.54 7.49 -22.98
CA LEU A 386 -3.04 7.08 -24.29
C LEU A 386 -4.04 5.94 -24.08
N ILE A 387 -5.33 6.22 -24.18
CA ILE A 387 -6.35 5.18 -24.30
C ILE A 387 -6.42 4.81 -25.78
N THR A 388 -5.86 3.67 -26.15
CA THR A 388 -6.10 3.10 -27.47
C THR A 388 -7.37 2.27 -27.38
N MET A 389 -8.50 2.81 -27.86
CA MET A 389 -9.68 2.01 -28.09
C MET A 389 -9.43 1.20 -29.37
N ASN A 390 -9.19 -0.11 -29.24
CA ASN A 390 -9.17 -0.99 -30.40
C ASN A 390 -10.57 -0.98 -31.03
N SER A 391 -10.71 -0.35 -32.19
CA SER A 391 -11.82 -0.63 -33.10
C SER A 391 -11.70 -2.09 -33.51
N LYS A 392 -12.73 -2.89 -33.24
CA LYS A 392 -12.83 -4.28 -33.68
C LYS A 392 -12.52 -4.38 -35.18
N GLY A 393 -11.61 -5.28 -35.53
CA GLY A 393 -11.67 -6.01 -36.81
C GLY A 393 -12.68 -7.14 -36.69
#